data_AF-X0PC37-F1
#
_entry.id   AF-X0PC37-F1
#
_cell.length_a   1.000
_cell.length_b   1.000
_cell.length_c   1.000
_cell.angle_alpha   90.00
_cell.angle_beta   90.00
_cell.angle_gamma   90.00
#
_symmetry.space_group_name_H-M   'P 1'
#
loop_
_entity.id
_entity.type
_entity.pdbx_description
1 polymer ?
#
loop_
_entity_poly.entity_id
_entity_poly.type
_entity_poly.pdbx_seq_one_letter_code
_entity_poly.pdbx_strand_id
1 'polypeptide(L)'
;MKPITYQGKKFSSYQKAADYIGITKPGFSKRLKKYEDGQLTLDELFSHDNFHLTNRITYKGKVFRNHTEAAKFIGITPVSFHRRFKKYQLGELSLDELFQPSNYTIYELPEYHGKHFKSKSEAAKFLGISLNSFARRLKYYHEGKYVLDDVFATSPHELQMRQIKDTSLHYKGQHFHTQIEASKYLGIAQSTFSTRYQKYLAGKISLDRLFQHK
;
A
#
# COMPACT_ATOMS: atom_id res chain seq x y z
N MET A 1 11.01 39.47 27.18
CA MET A 1 10.97 39.53 25.70
C MET A 1 11.70 40.79 25.27
N LYS A 2 12.66 40.68 24.33
CA LYS A 2 13.19 41.87 23.65
C LYS A 2 12.11 42.44 22.71
N PRO A 3 11.88 43.77 22.65
CA PRO A 3 10.88 44.33 21.77
C PRO A 3 11.15 43.93 20.32
N ILE A 4 10.11 43.48 19.61
CA ILE A 4 10.21 43.12 18.19
C ILE A 4 9.64 44.27 17.38
N THR A 5 10.34 44.66 16.32
CA THR A 5 9.90 45.69 15.40
C THR A 5 9.48 45.04 14.08
N TYR A 6 8.28 45.33 13.61
CA TYR A 6 7.76 44.86 12.33
C TYR A 6 6.99 45.98 11.64
N GLN A 7 7.34 46.28 10.38
CA GLN A 7 6.74 47.37 9.60
C GLN A 7 6.70 48.72 10.36
N GLY A 8 7.79 49.07 11.05
CA GLY A 8 7.89 50.30 11.84
C GLY A 8 7.13 50.30 13.18
N LYS A 9 6.36 49.26 13.49
CA LYS A 9 5.67 49.11 14.78
C LYS A 9 6.52 48.31 15.76
N LYS A 10 6.68 48.84 16.98
CA LYS A 10 7.43 48.18 18.06
C LYS A 10 6.48 47.49 19.03
N PHE A 11 6.62 46.18 19.19
CA PHE A 11 5.79 45.37 20.08
C PHE A 11 6.56 45.09 21.38
N SER A 12 6.05 45.62 22.49
CA SER A 12 6.66 45.46 23.81
C SER A 12 6.25 44.18 24.56
N SER A 13 5.28 43.42 24.04
CA SER A 13 4.84 42.16 24.62
C SER A 13 4.37 41.15 23.57
N TYR A 14 4.45 39.86 23.89
CA TYR A 14 3.92 38.79 23.04
C TYR A 14 2.42 38.94 22.80
N GLN A 15 1.68 39.45 23.79
CA GLN A 15 0.24 39.64 23.65
C GLN A 15 -0.05 40.67 22.53
N LYS A 16 0.60 41.85 22.57
CA LYS A 16 0.40 42.88 21.54
C LYS A 16 0.77 42.41 20.15
N ALA A 17 1.84 41.62 20.02
CA ALA A 17 2.24 41.06 18.73
C ALA A 17 1.28 39.97 18.23
N ALA A 18 0.76 39.14 19.15
CA ALA A 18 -0.24 38.12 18.84
C ALA A 18 -1.58 38.74 18.41
N ASP A 19 -2.04 39.77 19.12
CA ASP A 19 -3.25 40.52 18.81
C ASP A 19 -3.15 41.19 17.42
N TYR A 20 -1.97 41.72 17.07
CA TYR A 20 -1.73 42.36 15.79
C TYR A 20 -1.97 41.46 14.58
N ILE A 21 -1.72 40.15 14.71
CA ILE A 21 -1.88 39.18 13.64
C ILE A 21 -3.06 38.21 13.88
N GLY A 22 -3.89 38.49 14.88
CA GLY A 22 -5.10 37.74 15.18
C GLY A 22 -4.88 36.31 15.69
N ILE A 23 -3.79 36.05 16.44
CA ILE A 23 -3.52 34.72 17.02
C ILE A 23 -3.42 34.75 18.55
N THR A 24 -3.42 33.57 19.17
CA THR A 24 -3.24 33.47 20.62
C THR A 24 -1.80 33.75 21.03
N LYS A 25 -1.58 34.34 22.23
CA LYS A 25 -0.24 34.55 22.80
C LYS A 25 0.62 33.26 22.85
N PRO A 26 0.10 32.09 23.24
CA PRO A 26 0.85 30.84 23.13
C PRO A 26 1.22 30.47 21.68
N GLY A 27 0.32 30.74 20.72
CA GLY A 27 0.59 30.56 19.29
C GLY A 27 1.74 31.44 18.80
N PHE A 28 1.72 32.73 19.16
CA PHE A 28 2.80 33.67 18.82
C PHE A 28 4.12 33.25 19.46
N SER A 29 4.12 32.87 20.74
CA SER A 29 5.31 32.38 21.44
C SER A 29 5.97 31.19 20.73
N LYS A 30 5.16 30.21 20.27
CA LYS A 30 5.66 29.07 19.48
C LYS A 30 6.24 29.49 18.13
N ARG A 31 5.66 30.48 17.46
CA ARG A 31 6.20 31.02 16.19
C ARG A 31 7.50 31.78 16.42
N LEU A 32 7.57 32.57 17.49
CA LEU A 32 8.78 33.32 17.80
C LEU A 32 9.96 32.39 18.05
N LYS A 33 9.75 31.29 18.80
CA LYS A 33 10.80 30.29 18.99
C LYS A 33 11.35 29.77 17.66
N LYS A 34 10.48 29.49 16.69
CA LYS A 34 10.90 29.06 15.34
C LYS A 34 11.63 30.14 14.55
N TYR A 35 11.27 31.40 14.73
CA TYR A 35 12.01 32.53 14.15
C TYR A 35 13.42 32.64 14.75
N GLU A 36 13.54 32.51 16.08
CA GLU A 36 14.82 32.48 16.78
C GLU A 36 15.68 31.27 16.36
N ASP A 37 15.05 30.13 16.10
CA ASP A 37 15.69 28.92 15.56
C ASP A 37 15.99 29.01 14.04
N GLY A 38 15.73 30.15 13.39
CA GLY A 38 15.99 30.38 11.97
C GLY A 38 15.05 29.64 10.99
N GLN A 39 13.96 29.04 11.48
CA GLN A 39 12.99 28.29 10.67
C GLN A 39 11.92 29.20 10.02
N LEU A 40 11.81 30.44 10.49
CA LEU A 40 10.88 31.45 9.99
C LEU A 40 11.59 32.76 9.72
N THR A 41 11.11 33.45 8.70
CA THR A 41 11.44 34.86 8.45
C THR A 41 10.60 35.79 9.33
N LEU A 42 10.99 37.06 9.42
CA LEU A 42 10.24 38.06 10.18
C LEU A 42 8.83 38.28 9.61
N ASP A 43 8.68 38.28 8.28
CA ASP A 43 7.37 38.39 7.63
C ASP A 43 6.48 37.18 7.94
N GLU A 44 7.06 35.98 8.01
CA GLU A 44 6.32 34.76 8.38
C GLU A 44 5.93 34.72 9.86
N LEU A 45 6.75 35.29 10.75
CA LEU A 45 6.41 35.47 12.16
C LEU A 45 5.13 36.31 12.31
N PHE A 46 4.99 37.36 11.49
CA PHE A 46 3.85 38.27 11.49
C PHE A 46 2.79 37.99 10.41
N SER A 47 2.80 36.79 9.82
CA SER A 47 1.76 36.40 8.87
C SER A 47 0.42 36.15 9.58
N HIS A 48 -0.67 36.65 8.98
CA HIS A 48 -2.05 36.42 9.44
C HIS A 48 -2.54 35.00 9.16
N ASP A 49 -1.85 34.28 8.28
CA ASP A 49 -2.25 32.92 7.97
C ASP A 49 -1.93 32.01 9.16
N ASN A 50 -2.95 31.28 9.64
CA ASN A 50 -2.84 30.29 10.71
C ASN A 50 -2.12 29.00 10.23
N PHE A 51 -0.98 29.15 9.56
CA PHE A 51 -0.19 27.99 9.17
C PHE A 51 0.43 27.37 10.41
N HIS A 52 0.07 26.12 10.68
CA HIS A 52 0.93 25.20 11.40
C HIS A 52 2.20 25.02 10.55
N LEU A 53 3.15 25.94 10.69
CA LEU A 53 4.47 25.98 10.04
C LEU A 53 5.37 24.83 10.52
N THR A 54 4.80 23.68 10.88
CA THR A 54 5.51 22.58 11.55
C THR A 54 6.23 21.66 10.60
N ASN A 55 5.98 21.74 9.28
CA ASN A 55 6.51 20.77 8.33
C ASN A 55 6.95 21.42 7.02
N ARG A 56 7.81 22.44 7.10
CA ARG A 56 8.51 22.92 5.89
C ARG A 56 9.48 21.83 5.46
N ILE A 57 9.49 21.55 4.16
CA ILE A 57 10.42 20.61 3.57
C ILE A 57 11.04 21.28 2.37
N THR A 58 12.36 21.22 2.28
CA THR A 58 13.11 21.70 1.12
C THR A 58 13.55 20.51 0.29
N TYR A 59 13.25 20.53 -1.00
CA TYR A 59 13.69 19.50 -1.94
C TYR A 59 14.12 20.15 -3.25
N LYS A 60 15.36 19.88 -3.67
CA LYS A 60 15.97 20.44 -4.90
C LYS A 60 15.78 21.96 -5.05
N GLY A 61 16.05 22.70 -3.97
CA GLY A 61 15.93 24.16 -3.93
C GLY A 61 14.50 24.70 -3.80
N LYS A 62 13.47 23.85 -3.84
CA LYS A 62 12.07 24.24 -3.64
C LYS A 62 11.65 24.04 -2.19
N VAL A 63 11.07 25.08 -1.58
CA VAL A 63 10.56 25.04 -0.22
C VAL A 63 9.04 24.82 -0.25
N PHE A 64 8.60 23.69 0.29
CA PHE A 64 7.19 23.37 0.46
C PHE A 64 6.72 23.84 1.82
N ARG A 65 5.61 24.59 1.86
CA ARG A 65 5.06 25.17 3.10
C ARG A 65 4.46 24.10 4.01
N ASN A 66 3.94 23.02 3.42
CA ASN A 66 3.31 21.93 4.14
C ASN A 66 3.34 20.62 3.32
N HIS A 67 2.97 19.51 3.97
CA HIS A 67 2.88 18.18 3.34
C HIS A 67 1.87 18.12 2.19
N THR A 68 0.78 18.91 2.23
CA THR A 68 -0.22 18.94 1.15
C THR A 68 0.39 19.47 -0.14
N GLU A 69 1.18 20.54 -0.06
CA GLU A 69 1.89 21.12 -1.18
C GLU A 69 2.95 20.16 -1.73
N ALA A 70 3.73 19.53 -0.85
CA ALA A 70 4.72 18.53 -1.24
C ALA A 70 4.07 17.29 -1.88
N ALA A 71 2.95 16.82 -1.35
CA ALA A 71 2.19 15.69 -1.90
C ALA A 71 1.66 15.99 -3.31
N LYS A 72 1.08 17.18 -3.51
CA LYS A 72 0.60 17.64 -4.82
C LYS A 72 1.74 17.70 -5.84
N PHE A 73 2.92 18.16 -5.43
CA PHE A 73 4.08 18.25 -6.31
C PHE A 73 4.53 16.91 -6.88
N ILE A 74 4.43 15.82 -6.11
CA ILE A 74 4.82 14.47 -6.56
C ILE A 74 3.63 13.59 -6.97
N GLY A 75 2.43 14.18 -7.07
CA GLY A 75 1.22 13.51 -7.55
C GLY A 75 0.64 12.46 -6.58
N ILE A 76 0.84 12.58 -5.27
CA ILE A 76 0.25 11.67 -4.27
C ILE A 76 -0.72 12.36 -3.32
N THR A 77 -1.48 11.56 -2.59
CA THR A 77 -2.38 12.09 -1.54
C THR A 77 -1.58 12.62 -0.34
N PRO A 78 -2.06 13.66 0.37
CA PRO A 78 -1.42 14.17 1.59
C PRO A 78 -1.22 13.10 2.67
N VAL A 79 -2.16 12.16 2.78
CA VAL A 79 -2.08 11.01 3.70
C VAL A 79 -0.91 10.09 3.34
N SER A 80 -0.76 9.77 2.04
CA SER A 80 0.36 8.95 1.56
C SER A 80 1.70 9.64 1.76
N PHE A 81 1.77 10.95 1.50
CA PHE A 81 2.97 11.74 1.76
C PHE A 81 3.31 11.75 3.25
N HIS A 82 2.35 11.99 4.14
CA HIS A 82 2.58 12.00 5.57
C HIS A 82 3.12 10.66 6.08
N ARG A 83 2.61 9.53 5.56
CA ARG A 83 3.14 8.20 5.89
C ARG A 83 4.60 8.02 5.45
N ARG A 84 4.97 8.52 4.26
CA ARG A 84 6.37 8.52 3.79
C ARG A 84 7.23 9.45 4.64
N PHE A 85 6.72 10.63 5.00
CA PHE A 85 7.45 11.58 5.81
C PHE A 85 7.79 11.02 7.19
N LYS A 86 6.88 10.28 7.83
CA LYS A 86 7.19 9.57 9.10
C LYS A 86 8.37 8.61 8.94
N LYS A 87 8.42 7.85 7.84
CA LYS A 87 9.54 6.95 7.54
C LYS A 87 10.86 7.70 7.30
N TYR A 88 10.80 8.81 6.59
CA TYR A 88 11.94 9.72 6.42
C TYR A 88 12.45 10.24 7.78
N GLN A 89 11.56 10.65 8.69
CA GLN A 89 11.95 11.08 10.05
C GLN A 89 12.59 9.96 10.88
N LEU A 90 12.24 8.70 10.61
CA LEU A 90 12.84 7.52 11.24
C LEU A 90 14.15 7.07 10.55
N GLY A 91 14.57 7.73 9.47
CA GLY A 91 15.74 7.33 8.68
C GLY A 91 15.52 6.10 7.79
N GLU A 92 14.27 5.62 7.65
CA GLU A 92 13.92 4.49 6.77
C GLU A 92 13.84 4.88 5.28
N LEU A 93 13.81 6.19 5.00
CA LEU A 93 13.77 6.74 3.64
C LEU A 93 14.73 7.92 3.53
N SER A 94 15.38 8.03 2.39
CA SER A 94 16.09 9.24 1.96
C SER A 94 15.12 10.34 1.54
N LEU A 95 15.65 11.56 1.40
CA LEU A 95 14.87 12.70 0.93
C LEU A 95 14.41 12.52 -0.53
N ASP A 96 15.23 11.90 -1.39
CA ASP A 96 14.83 11.61 -2.78
C ASP A 96 13.70 10.58 -2.85
N GLU A 97 13.74 9.54 -2.01
CA GLU A 97 12.66 8.54 -1.95
C GLU A 97 11.35 9.13 -1.40
N LEU A 98 11.43 10.08 -0.47
CA LEU A 98 10.26 10.81 0.01
C LEU A 98 9.54 11.53 -1.15
N PHE A 99 10.32 12.15 -2.05
CA PHE A 99 9.83 12.91 -3.20
C PHE A 99 9.70 12.08 -4.50
N GLN A 100 9.86 10.77 -4.43
CA GLN A 100 9.67 9.93 -5.60
C GLN A 100 8.18 9.94 -6.02
N PRO A 101 7.83 10.23 -7.27
CA PRO A 101 6.45 10.16 -7.73
C PRO A 101 5.89 8.74 -7.58
N SER A 102 4.58 8.62 -7.39
CA SER A 102 3.93 7.31 -7.41
C SER A 102 3.84 6.79 -8.83
N ASN A 103 4.61 5.73 -9.13
CA ASN A 103 4.42 4.95 -10.34
C ASN A 103 3.22 4.01 -10.12
N TYR A 104 2.01 4.48 -10.45
CA TYR A 104 0.84 3.61 -10.48
C TYR A 104 0.86 2.82 -11.78
N THR A 105 1.20 1.53 -11.71
CA THR A 105 1.03 0.63 -12.85
C THR A 105 -0.47 0.41 -13.09
N ILE A 106 -0.95 0.85 -14.24
CA ILE A 106 -2.32 0.60 -14.69
C ILE A 106 -2.34 -0.78 -15.33
N TYR A 107 -2.85 -1.77 -14.58
CA TYR A 107 -3.14 -3.09 -15.13
C TYR A 107 -4.47 -3.08 -15.87
N GLU A 108 -4.44 -3.41 -17.16
CA GLU A 108 -5.63 -3.60 -17.99
C GLU A 108 -6.46 -4.78 -17.48
N LEU A 109 -7.79 -4.64 -17.57
CA LEU A 109 -8.73 -5.69 -17.16
C LEU A 109 -8.92 -6.66 -18.31
N PRO A 110 -8.56 -7.94 -18.14
CA PRO A 110 -8.84 -8.93 -19.16
C PRO A 110 -10.35 -9.23 -19.25
N GLU A 111 -10.78 -9.62 -20.43
CA GLU A 111 -12.12 -10.17 -20.66
C GLU A 111 -12.24 -11.54 -19.98
N TYR A 112 -13.41 -11.85 -19.43
CA TYR A 112 -13.67 -13.15 -18.80
C TYR A 112 -15.01 -13.70 -19.27
N HIS A 113 -14.99 -14.82 -20.01
CA HIS A 113 -16.16 -15.48 -20.59
C HIS A 113 -17.12 -14.52 -21.33
N GLY A 114 -16.60 -13.67 -22.24
CA GLY A 114 -17.43 -12.72 -22.98
C GLY A 114 -17.81 -11.46 -22.21
N LYS A 115 -17.38 -11.32 -20.94
CA LYS A 115 -17.74 -10.20 -20.07
C LYS A 115 -16.60 -9.20 -19.96
N HIS A 116 -16.90 -7.95 -20.30
CA HIS A 116 -16.03 -6.80 -20.05
C HIS A 116 -16.45 -6.08 -18.77
N PHE A 117 -15.49 -5.81 -17.89
CA PHE A 117 -15.71 -5.03 -16.68
C PHE A 117 -15.22 -3.60 -16.88
N LYS A 118 -16.02 -2.61 -16.51
CA LYS A 118 -15.65 -1.18 -16.61
C LYS A 118 -14.61 -0.79 -15.58
N SER A 119 -14.51 -1.54 -14.48
CA SER A 119 -13.57 -1.26 -13.40
C SER A 119 -13.19 -2.50 -12.59
N LYS A 120 -12.05 -2.41 -11.89
CA LYS A 120 -11.59 -3.44 -10.94
C LYS A 120 -12.60 -3.64 -9.80
N SER A 121 -13.34 -2.59 -9.43
CA SER A 121 -14.38 -2.64 -8.41
C SER A 121 -15.57 -3.48 -8.87
N GLU A 122 -15.97 -3.33 -10.13
CA GLU A 122 -17.04 -4.14 -10.72
C GLU A 122 -16.65 -5.61 -10.81
N ALA A 123 -15.43 -5.91 -11.29
CA ALA A 123 -14.92 -7.27 -11.33
C ALA A 123 -14.81 -7.91 -9.94
N ALA A 124 -14.30 -7.16 -8.94
CA ALA A 124 -14.21 -7.64 -7.56
C ALA A 124 -15.60 -7.94 -6.96
N LYS A 125 -16.59 -7.08 -7.21
CA LYS A 125 -17.98 -7.29 -6.79
C LYS A 125 -18.60 -8.51 -7.45
N PHE A 126 -18.37 -8.70 -8.75
CA PHE A 126 -18.85 -9.88 -9.48
C PHE A 126 -18.33 -11.19 -8.88
N LEU A 127 -17.08 -11.19 -8.39
CA LEU A 127 -16.45 -12.34 -7.74
C LEU A 127 -16.76 -12.47 -6.24
N GLY A 128 -17.41 -11.48 -5.63
CA GLY A 128 -17.63 -11.45 -4.18
C GLY A 128 -16.34 -11.31 -3.35
N ILE A 129 -15.27 -10.71 -3.90
CA ILE A 129 -13.99 -10.52 -3.21
C ILE A 129 -13.67 -9.04 -2.99
N SER A 130 -12.72 -8.76 -2.09
CA SER A 130 -12.26 -7.38 -1.87
C SER A 130 -11.49 -6.84 -3.09
N LEU A 131 -11.64 -5.53 -3.34
CA LEU A 131 -10.91 -4.83 -4.41
C LEU A 131 -9.39 -5.05 -4.34
N ASN A 132 -8.83 -5.03 -3.12
CA ASN A 132 -7.40 -5.26 -2.91
C ASN A 132 -6.98 -6.68 -3.32
N SER A 133 -7.82 -7.69 -3.03
CA SER A 133 -7.55 -9.07 -3.44
C SER A 133 -7.54 -9.19 -4.95
N PHE A 134 -8.57 -8.66 -5.62
CA PHE A 134 -8.65 -8.65 -7.07
C PHE A 134 -7.47 -7.91 -7.71
N ALA A 135 -7.15 -6.70 -7.24
CA ALA A 135 -6.04 -5.90 -7.76
C ALA A 135 -4.69 -6.61 -7.64
N ARG A 136 -4.46 -7.34 -6.54
CA ARG A 136 -3.26 -8.16 -6.35
C ARG A 136 -3.19 -9.32 -7.34
N ARG A 137 -4.30 -10.03 -7.58
CA ARG A 137 -4.34 -11.12 -8.56
C ARG A 137 -4.11 -10.63 -9.98
N LEU A 138 -4.74 -9.50 -10.32
CA LEU A 138 -4.55 -8.86 -11.61
C LEU A 138 -3.09 -8.47 -11.84
N LYS A 139 -2.43 -7.92 -10.82
CA LYS A 139 -0.99 -7.68 -10.86
C LYS A 139 -0.20 -8.96 -11.16
N TYR A 140 -0.48 -10.06 -10.46
CA TYR A 140 0.22 -11.33 -10.69
C TYR A 140 -0.03 -11.93 -12.08
N TYR A 141 -1.20 -11.68 -12.67
CA TYR A 141 -1.49 -12.07 -14.04
C TYR A 141 -0.59 -11.33 -15.04
N HIS A 142 -0.46 -10.02 -14.90
CA HIS A 142 0.44 -9.21 -15.74
C HIS A 142 1.93 -9.49 -15.50
N GLU A 143 2.28 -10.01 -14.32
CA GLU A 143 3.62 -10.53 -14.02
C GLU A 143 3.86 -11.96 -14.55
N GLY A 144 2.87 -12.58 -15.22
CA GLY A 144 2.96 -13.95 -15.75
C GLY A 144 2.91 -15.05 -14.69
N LYS A 145 2.58 -14.71 -13.44
CA LYS A 145 2.49 -15.67 -12.33
C LYS A 145 1.14 -16.38 -12.27
N TYR A 146 0.10 -15.72 -12.75
CA TYR A 146 -1.29 -16.18 -12.71
C TYR A 146 -1.82 -16.30 -14.13
N VAL A 147 -2.70 -17.26 -14.38
CA VAL A 147 -3.49 -17.30 -15.61
C VAL A 147 -4.79 -16.49 -15.44
N LEU A 148 -5.50 -16.24 -16.54
CA LEU A 148 -6.77 -15.49 -16.54
C LEU A 148 -7.74 -16.04 -15.48
N ASP A 149 -7.86 -17.35 -15.47
CA ASP A 149 -8.68 -18.15 -14.58
C ASP A 149 -8.36 -17.94 -13.09
N ASP A 150 -7.10 -17.68 -12.73
CA ASP A 150 -6.70 -17.39 -11.35
C ASP A 150 -7.13 -15.99 -10.90
N VAL A 151 -7.17 -15.03 -11.84
CA VAL A 151 -7.66 -13.67 -11.56
C VAL A 151 -9.11 -13.74 -11.09
N PHE A 152 -9.91 -14.56 -11.77
CA PHE A 152 -11.35 -14.71 -11.57
C PHE A 152 -11.74 -15.88 -10.65
N ALA A 153 -10.81 -16.49 -9.92
CA ALA A 153 -11.14 -17.50 -8.92
C ALA A 153 -12.04 -16.91 -7.82
N THR A 154 -13.13 -17.59 -7.46
CA THR A 154 -14.14 -17.05 -6.53
C THR A 154 -13.65 -17.04 -5.08
N SER A 155 -12.70 -17.91 -4.74
CA SER A 155 -12.17 -18.02 -3.37
C SER A 155 -10.66 -18.24 -3.33
N PRO A 156 -9.99 -17.89 -2.22
CA PRO A 156 -8.59 -18.27 -1.98
C PRO A 156 -8.38 -19.79 -2.04
N HIS A 157 -9.35 -20.56 -1.57
CA HIS A 157 -9.30 -22.03 -1.62
C HIS A 157 -9.32 -22.54 -3.07
N GLU A 158 -10.18 -22.01 -3.93
CA GLU A 158 -10.21 -22.36 -5.35
C GLU A 158 -8.87 -22.05 -6.03
N LEU A 159 -8.30 -20.88 -5.74
CA LEU A 159 -7.00 -20.47 -6.24
C LEU A 159 -5.87 -21.41 -5.78
N GLN A 160 -5.88 -21.77 -4.49
CA GLN A 160 -4.92 -22.72 -3.92
C GLN A 160 -5.09 -24.10 -4.54
N MET A 161 -6.32 -24.57 -4.74
CA MET A 161 -6.59 -25.86 -5.37
C MET A 161 -6.14 -25.92 -6.83
N ARG A 162 -6.19 -24.81 -7.57
CA ARG A 162 -5.67 -24.73 -8.94
C ARG A 162 -4.15 -24.80 -8.97
N GLN A 163 -3.46 -24.05 -8.11
CA GLN A 163 -2.01 -24.14 -7.96
C GLN A 163 -1.55 -25.53 -7.50
N ILE A 164 -2.36 -26.21 -6.69
CA ILE A 164 -2.07 -27.57 -6.23
C ILE A 164 -2.32 -28.62 -7.32
N LYS A 165 -3.25 -28.41 -8.26
CA LYS A 165 -3.48 -29.35 -9.38
C LYS A 165 -2.25 -29.49 -10.29
N ASP A 166 -1.38 -28.48 -10.34
CA ASP A 166 -0.07 -28.52 -11.01
C ASP A 166 1.08 -29.05 -10.13
N THR A 167 0.81 -29.42 -8.87
CA THR A 167 1.85 -29.98 -8.01
C THR A 167 2.03 -31.45 -8.34
N SER A 168 3.11 -31.75 -9.07
CA SER A 168 3.59 -33.11 -9.28
C SER A 168 3.71 -33.85 -7.95
N LEU A 169 3.16 -35.06 -7.87
CA LEU A 169 3.26 -35.92 -6.69
C LEU A 169 4.49 -36.78 -6.79
N HIS A 170 5.31 -36.79 -5.74
CA HIS A 170 6.48 -37.65 -5.64
C HIS A 170 6.21 -38.70 -4.56
N TYR A 171 6.30 -39.98 -4.91
CA TYR A 171 6.12 -41.07 -3.96
C TYR A 171 7.04 -42.25 -4.28
N LYS A 172 7.86 -42.66 -3.32
CA LYS A 172 8.83 -43.77 -3.43
C LYS A 172 9.68 -43.74 -4.72
N GLY A 173 10.18 -42.55 -5.07
CA GLY A 173 11.01 -42.35 -6.26
C GLY A 173 10.24 -42.27 -7.59
N GLN A 174 8.91 -42.35 -7.56
CA GLN A 174 8.07 -42.10 -8.74
C GLN A 174 7.52 -40.68 -8.76
N HIS A 175 7.42 -40.13 -9.96
CA HIS A 175 6.93 -38.79 -10.24
C HIS A 175 5.62 -38.87 -11.02
N PHE A 176 4.55 -38.29 -10.47
CA PHE A 176 3.24 -38.22 -11.11
C PHE A 176 2.90 -36.77 -11.41
N HIS A 177 2.73 -36.44 -12.69
CA HIS A 177 2.36 -35.09 -13.13
C HIS A 177 0.87 -34.83 -12.93
N THR A 178 0.07 -35.89 -12.87
CA THR A 178 -1.38 -35.78 -12.70
C THR A 178 -1.91 -36.75 -11.64
N GLN A 179 -3.05 -36.41 -11.04
CA GLN A 179 -3.77 -37.33 -10.15
C GLN A 179 -4.24 -38.60 -10.88
N ILE A 180 -4.42 -38.53 -12.22
CA ILE A 180 -4.80 -39.68 -13.03
C ILE A 180 -3.68 -40.70 -13.04
N GLU A 181 -2.44 -40.27 -13.28
CA GLU A 181 -1.25 -41.14 -13.23
C GLU A 181 -1.10 -41.79 -11.86
N ALA A 182 -1.22 -41.01 -10.78
CA ALA A 182 -1.14 -41.52 -9.42
C ALA A 182 -2.27 -42.53 -9.10
N SER A 183 -3.49 -42.29 -9.60
CA SER A 183 -4.62 -43.22 -9.43
C SER A 183 -4.42 -44.55 -10.18
N LYS A 184 -3.87 -44.48 -11.40
CA LYS A 184 -3.52 -45.64 -12.22
C LYS A 184 -2.43 -46.46 -11.56
N TYR A 185 -1.38 -45.81 -11.04
CA TYR A 185 -0.31 -46.45 -10.29
C TYR A 185 -0.83 -47.23 -9.08
N LEU A 186 -1.81 -46.67 -8.36
CA LEU A 186 -2.42 -47.32 -7.19
C LEU A 186 -3.47 -48.37 -7.55
N GLY A 187 -3.87 -48.48 -8.81
CA GLY A 187 -4.96 -49.36 -9.24
C GLY A 187 -6.32 -48.99 -8.64
N ILE A 188 -6.56 -47.72 -8.32
CA ILE A 188 -7.83 -47.24 -7.75
C ILE A 188 -8.55 -46.28 -8.70
N ALA A 189 -9.87 -46.17 -8.53
CA ALA A 189 -10.66 -45.21 -9.28
C ALA A 189 -10.16 -43.77 -9.01
N GLN A 190 -10.11 -42.95 -10.07
CA GLN A 190 -9.65 -41.56 -10.01
C GLN A 190 -10.43 -40.74 -8.98
N SER A 191 -11.75 -40.95 -8.87
CA SER A 191 -12.61 -40.30 -7.87
C SER A 191 -12.21 -40.65 -6.42
N THR A 192 -11.78 -41.89 -6.19
CA THR A 192 -11.28 -42.35 -4.89
C THR A 192 -9.95 -41.68 -4.55
N PHE A 193 -9.04 -41.62 -5.52
CA PHE A 193 -7.76 -40.93 -5.34
C PHE A 193 -7.96 -39.43 -5.07
N SER A 194 -8.79 -38.74 -5.86
CA SER A 194 -9.08 -37.33 -5.65
C SER A 194 -9.69 -37.04 -4.27
N THR A 195 -10.58 -37.91 -3.77
CA THR A 195 -11.12 -37.78 -2.41
C THR A 195 -10.04 -37.89 -1.34
N ARG A 196 -9.10 -38.84 -1.49
CA ARG A 196 -7.95 -38.97 -0.58
C ARG A 196 -7.02 -37.76 -0.70
N TYR A 197 -6.76 -37.31 -1.91
CA TYR A 197 -5.90 -36.17 -2.17
C TYR A 197 -6.44 -34.91 -1.51
N GLN A 198 -7.75 -34.65 -1.59
CA GLN A 198 -8.39 -33.55 -0.86
C GLN A 198 -8.19 -33.65 0.66
N LYS A 199 -8.26 -34.86 1.24
CA LYS A 199 -7.97 -35.07 2.66
C LYS A 199 -6.49 -34.83 2.99
N TYR A 200 -5.58 -35.21 2.10
CA TYR A 200 -4.14 -34.96 2.25
C TYR A 200 -3.83 -33.46 2.24
N LEU A 201 -4.39 -32.72 1.29
CA LEU A 201 -4.24 -31.25 1.22
C LEU A 201 -4.84 -30.53 2.43
N ALA A 202 -5.91 -31.07 3.00
CA ALA A 202 -6.50 -30.58 4.24
C ALA A 202 -5.72 -31.00 5.51
N GLY A 203 -4.57 -31.68 5.38
CA GLY A 203 -3.75 -32.17 6.49
C GLY A 203 -4.37 -33.33 7.29
N LYS A 204 -5.45 -33.94 6.78
CA LYS A 204 -6.20 -34.99 7.50
C LYS A 204 -5.60 -36.39 7.34
N ILE A 205 -4.76 -36.61 6.32
CA ILE A 205 -4.04 -37.86 6.10
C ILE A 205 -2.61 -37.57 5.65
N SER A 206 -1.68 -38.50 5.92
CA SER A 206 -0.30 -38.42 5.47
C SER A 206 -0.15 -38.81 3.99
N LEU A 207 1.02 -38.50 3.40
CA LEU A 207 1.35 -38.88 2.02
C LEU A 207 1.37 -40.41 1.84
N ASP A 208 1.88 -41.18 2.81
CA ASP A 208 1.82 -42.65 2.77
C ASP A 208 0.38 -43.17 2.75
N ARG A 209 -0.51 -42.51 3.49
CA ARG A 209 -1.93 -42.89 3.54
C ARG A 209 -2.69 -42.48 2.28
N LEU A 210 -2.23 -41.46 1.56
CA LEU A 210 -2.71 -41.14 0.22
C LEU A 210 -2.40 -42.28 -0.76
N PHE A 211 -1.18 -42.82 -0.70
CA PHE A 211 -0.67 -43.89 -1.57
C PHE A 211 -0.82 -45.33 -1.02
N GLN A 212 -1.71 -45.53 -0.05
CA GLN A 212 -1.97 -46.87 0.48
C GLN A 212 -2.84 -47.69 -0.50
N HIS A 213 -2.33 -48.83 -0.96
CA HIS A 213 -3.14 -49.84 -1.65
C HIS A 213 -4.19 -50.40 -0.69
N LYS A 214 -5.42 -50.60 -1.17
CA LYS A 214 -6.46 -51.28 -0.39
C LYS A 214 -6.11 -52.74 -0.22
#